data_AF-A0A4S8QGP8-F1
#
_entry.id   AF-A0A4S8QGP8-F1
#
_cell.length_a   1.000
_cell.length_b   1.000
_cell.length_c   1.000
_cell.angle_alpha   90.00
_cell.angle_beta   90.00
_cell.angle_gamma   90.00
#
_symmetry.space_group_name_H-M   'P 1'
#
loop_
_entity.id
_entity.type
_entity.pdbx_description
1 polymer ?
#
loop_
_entity_poly.entity_id
_entity_poly.type
_entity_poly.pdbx_seq_one_letter_code
_entity_poly.pdbx_strand_id
1 'polypeptide(L)'
;MTFETEYKTEDVAATLVASDEIDTTFRSSCIDLISGSLGGKVLSFSDEWFAEANNLLTPTPPISQPGKMVYSGAWYDGWETRRHNTEPFDYVVIRLGVASGTVEGIEVDTAFFSGNNAPAISVEGVFSDNDEEVIGWKGGRGKWETILGLQECGPSQRFGWKLAVPTTKAYTHVRLNMYPDGGIARFRLFGHAIPVFPEDKNAIFDLAAAQNGGVAVSCSDQHFGVIANLILPGRGKDMGDGWETKRSRGKDHVDWAIIRLGAPGTIEKLIVDTAFFRGNFPQKVKVEAINWNSEGEPGFSAEGWTAVVEPSKTSADKEHEFESLVKDKTFTHVKLVMIPDGGVKRIRVLGKRSV
;
A
#
# COMPACT_ATOMS: atom_id res chain seq x y z
N MET A 1 -0.61 -11.98 31.86
CA MET A 1 -0.43 -10.70 32.56
C MET A 1 -0.91 -9.67 31.57
N THR A 2 -1.91 -8.86 31.93
CA THR A 2 -2.38 -7.79 31.05
C THR A 2 -1.28 -6.73 30.97
N PHE A 3 -0.84 -6.36 29.77
CA PHE A 3 0.13 -5.28 29.62
C PHE A 3 -0.48 -3.95 30.14
N GLU A 4 0.18 -3.30 31.10
CA GLU A 4 -0.26 -2.01 31.68
C GLU A 4 0.73 -0.90 31.34
N THR A 5 0.21 0.25 30.88
CA THR A 5 0.98 1.47 30.61
C THR A 5 0.27 2.69 31.21
N GLU A 6 1.04 3.72 31.57
CA GLU A 6 0.54 5.01 32.06
C GLU A 6 -0.13 5.83 30.95
N TYR A 7 0.31 5.66 29.69
CA TYR A 7 -0.31 6.32 28.54
C TYR A 7 -1.52 5.50 28.05
N LYS A 8 -2.73 5.98 28.34
CA LYS A 8 -3.97 5.28 27.96
C LYS A 8 -4.42 5.65 26.55
N THR A 9 -4.64 4.64 25.72
CA THR A 9 -5.37 4.75 24.46
C THR A 9 -6.82 4.27 24.64
N GLU A 10 -7.70 4.72 23.75
CA GLU A 10 -9.08 4.26 23.76
C GLU A 10 -9.15 2.80 23.29
N ASP A 11 -10.09 2.04 23.85
CA ASP A 11 -10.36 0.69 23.36
C ASP A 11 -11.22 0.77 22.09
N VAL A 12 -10.58 0.65 20.94
CA VAL A 12 -11.23 0.63 19.63
C VAL A 12 -11.47 -0.81 19.23
N ALA A 13 -12.74 -1.17 19.03
CA ALA A 13 -13.13 -2.52 18.65
C ALA A 13 -12.43 -2.96 17.35
N ALA A 14 -11.62 -4.00 17.44
CA ALA A 14 -10.92 -4.62 16.32
C ALA A 14 -10.83 -6.14 16.52
N THR A 15 -10.80 -6.87 15.41
CA THR A 15 -10.69 -8.33 15.40
C THR A 15 -9.31 -8.73 14.89
N LEU A 16 -8.66 -9.65 15.59
CA LEU A 16 -7.41 -10.24 15.14
C LEU A 16 -7.64 -11.05 13.86
N VAL A 17 -6.78 -10.86 12.88
CA VAL A 17 -6.75 -11.59 11.60
C VAL A 17 -5.62 -12.61 11.67
N ALA A 18 -5.89 -13.86 11.30
CA ALA A 18 -4.86 -14.89 11.25
C ALA A 18 -3.74 -14.49 10.28
N SER A 19 -2.48 -14.79 10.63
CA SER A 19 -1.31 -14.29 9.91
C SER A 19 -1.27 -14.63 8.41
N ASP A 20 -1.84 -15.78 8.05
CA ASP A 20 -1.99 -16.28 6.69
C ASP A 20 -3.21 -15.70 5.94
N GLU A 21 -4.13 -15.05 6.65
CA GLU A 21 -5.33 -14.42 6.09
C GLU A 21 -5.20 -12.89 5.94
N ILE A 22 -4.17 -12.26 6.50
CA ILE A 22 -3.95 -10.80 6.47
C ILE A 22 -4.00 -10.27 5.03
N ASP A 23 -3.24 -10.90 4.13
CA ASP A 23 -3.10 -10.41 2.77
C ASP A 23 -4.42 -10.52 1.99
N THR A 24 -5.13 -11.64 2.11
CA THR A 24 -6.46 -11.86 1.53
C THR A 24 -7.50 -10.90 2.09
N THR A 25 -7.39 -10.54 3.37
CA THR A 25 -8.32 -9.66 4.08
C THR A 25 -8.23 -8.21 3.60
N PHE A 26 -7.02 -7.71 3.33
CA PHE A 26 -6.81 -6.28 3.08
C PHE A 26 -6.38 -5.93 1.66
N ARG A 27 -5.52 -6.72 1.00
CA ARG A 27 -4.83 -6.27 -0.23
C ARG A 27 -5.69 -6.19 -1.48
N SER A 28 -6.89 -6.78 -1.46
CA SER A 28 -7.85 -6.74 -2.58
C SER A 28 -8.80 -5.54 -2.52
N SER A 29 -8.96 -4.93 -1.34
CA SER A 29 -9.88 -3.82 -1.11
C SER A 29 -9.17 -2.52 -0.71
N CYS A 30 -7.99 -2.60 -0.10
CA CYS A 30 -7.26 -1.47 0.49
C CYS A 30 -5.88 -1.29 -0.13
N ILE A 31 -5.29 -0.12 0.10
CA ILE A 31 -3.86 0.16 -0.11
C ILE A 31 -3.15 0.28 1.23
N ASP A 32 -1.82 0.09 1.25
CA ASP A 32 -0.97 0.44 2.39
C ASP A 32 -0.65 1.95 2.33
N LEU A 33 -1.37 2.73 3.14
CA LEU A 33 -1.36 4.20 3.12
C LEU A 33 0.00 4.79 3.52
N ILE A 34 0.83 4.03 4.24
CA ILE A 34 2.14 4.46 4.73
C ILE A 34 3.32 3.84 3.97
N SER A 35 3.06 3.01 2.96
CA SER A 35 4.13 2.38 2.18
C SER A 35 5.10 3.42 1.61
N GLY A 36 6.40 3.17 1.76
CA GLY A 36 7.44 4.03 1.18
C GLY A 36 7.35 4.09 -0.35
N SER A 37 6.84 3.04 -1.00
CA SER A 37 6.65 3.03 -2.47
C SER A 37 5.45 3.86 -2.95
N LEU A 38 4.49 4.14 -2.05
CA LEU A 38 3.40 5.08 -2.27
C LEU A 38 3.80 6.52 -1.95
N GLY A 39 4.89 6.71 -1.19
CA GLY A 39 5.39 8.01 -0.75
C GLY A 39 5.25 8.26 0.75
N GLY A 40 4.87 7.24 1.54
CA GLY A 40 4.85 7.36 3.00
C GLY A 40 6.24 7.63 3.56
N LYS A 41 6.29 8.42 4.63
CA LYS A 41 7.55 8.97 5.14
C LYS A 41 7.58 9.04 6.65
N VAL A 42 8.65 8.53 7.27
CA VAL A 42 8.95 8.79 8.67
C VAL A 42 9.33 10.26 8.85
N LEU A 43 8.61 10.97 9.71
CA LEU A 43 8.85 12.37 10.04
C LEU A 43 9.69 12.53 11.31
N SER A 44 9.43 11.71 12.32
CA SER A 44 10.18 11.70 13.57
C SER A 44 10.02 10.37 14.29
N PHE A 45 10.90 10.13 15.24
CA PHE A 45 10.93 8.94 16.09
C PHE A 45 11.52 9.31 17.46
N SER A 46 11.32 8.45 18.46
CA SER A 46 11.96 8.61 19.77
C SER A 46 13.41 8.12 19.78
N ASP A 47 13.67 6.95 19.18
CA ASP A 47 15.00 6.31 19.11
C ASP A 47 15.10 5.39 17.88
N GLU A 48 16.31 5.16 17.37
CA GLU A 48 16.63 4.27 16.23
C GLU A 48 17.99 3.57 16.43
N TRP A 49 18.39 3.31 17.68
CA TRP A 49 19.77 2.94 17.97
C TRP A 49 20.26 1.68 17.26
N PHE A 50 19.44 0.63 17.20
CA PHE A 50 19.85 -0.63 16.58
C PHE A 50 19.44 -0.72 15.11
N ALA A 51 18.26 -0.21 14.74
CA ALA A 51 17.80 -0.21 13.36
C ALA A 51 16.81 0.94 13.05
N GLU A 52 16.88 1.47 11.83
CA GLU A 52 16.15 2.66 11.37
C GLU A 52 14.63 2.40 11.24
N ALA A 53 13.81 3.33 11.72
CA ALA A 53 12.35 3.31 11.63
C ALA A 53 11.85 3.32 10.18
N ASN A 54 12.63 3.85 9.25
CA ASN A 54 12.27 3.89 7.84
C ASN A 54 12.09 2.47 7.24
N ASN A 55 12.68 1.44 7.85
CA ASN A 55 12.49 0.04 7.45
C ASN A 55 11.03 -0.43 7.64
N LEU A 56 10.28 0.18 8.57
CA LEU A 56 8.86 -0.16 8.80
C LEU A 56 8.02 -0.02 7.53
N LEU A 57 8.36 0.97 6.69
CA LEU A 57 7.60 1.36 5.50
C LEU A 57 8.04 0.61 4.23
N THR A 58 9.10 -0.21 4.31
CA THR A 58 9.65 -0.96 3.19
C THR A 58 8.60 -1.94 2.65
N PRO A 59 8.21 -1.92 1.37
CA PRO A 59 7.11 -2.74 0.86
C PRO A 59 7.41 -4.25 0.81
N THR A 60 8.68 -4.64 0.74
CA THR A 60 9.07 -6.05 0.70
C THR A 60 8.97 -6.69 2.08
N PRO A 61 8.75 -8.02 2.15
CA PRO A 61 8.89 -8.76 3.39
C PRO A 61 10.26 -8.52 4.06
N PRO A 62 10.33 -8.57 5.39
CA PRO A 62 11.60 -8.54 6.13
C PRO A 62 12.56 -9.64 5.66
N ILE A 63 13.85 -9.35 5.68
CA ILE A 63 14.90 -10.35 5.46
C ILE A 63 15.81 -10.50 6.69
N SER A 64 16.38 -11.70 6.86
CA SER A 64 17.40 -11.96 7.88
C SER A 64 18.77 -12.15 7.23
N GLN A 65 19.81 -11.63 7.87
CA GLN A 65 21.21 -11.88 7.50
C GLN A 65 22.01 -12.32 8.74
N PRO A 66 21.88 -13.59 9.16
CA PRO A 66 22.56 -14.10 10.36
C PRO A 66 24.08 -13.85 10.31
N GLY A 67 24.62 -13.32 11.41
CA GLY A 67 26.05 -13.00 11.55
C GLY A 67 26.48 -11.65 10.95
N LYS A 68 25.60 -10.92 10.27
CA LYS A 68 25.89 -9.56 9.84
C LYS A 68 25.82 -8.60 11.02
N MET A 69 26.94 -7.95 11.31
CA MET A 69 27.06 -6.93 12.35
C MET A 69 27.20 -5.54 11.72
N VAL A 70 26.58 -4.55 12.34
CA VAL A 70 26.76 -3.11 12.10
C VAL A 70 27.31 -2.46 13.37
N TYR A 71 27.60 -1.16 13.30
CA TYR A 71 28.21 -0.43 14.43
C TYR A 71 27.39 -0.55 15.73
N SER A 72 26.06 -0.57 15.64
CA SER A 72 25.14 -0.66 16.77
C SER A 72 24.92 -2.08 17.30
N GLY A 73 25.30 -3.14 16.57
CA GLY A 73 25.03 -4.52 16.95
C GLY A 73 24.73 -5.44 15.76
N ALA A 74 23.89 -6.44 15.96
CA ALA A 74 23.41 -7.27 14.84
C ALA A 74 22.54 -6.43 13.90
N TRP A 75 22.68 -6.63 12.59
CA TRP A 75 21.85 -5.93 11.62
C TRP A 75 20.45 -6.51 11.57
N TYR A 76 19.43 -5.65 11.64
CA TYR A 76 18.02 -6.00 11.50
C TYR A 76 17.37 -5.25 10.33
N ASP A 77 16.47 -5.93 9.63
CA ASP A 77 15.57 -5.34 8.64
C ASP A 77 14.26 -4.92 9.32
N GLY A 78 14.34 -3.84 10.11
CA GLY A 78 13.25 -3.34 10.93
C GLY A 78 13.63 -2.06 11.66
N TRP A 79 12.77 -1.64 12.57
CA TRP A 79 13.03 -0.60 13.57
C TRP A 79 13.39 -1.27 14.90
N GLU A 80 14.46 -0.84 15.55
CA GLU A 80 14.82 -1.34 16.88
C GLU A 80 15.48 -0.23 17.72
N THR A 81 14.98 -0.10 18.95
CA THR A 81 15.27 0.97 19.91
C THR A 81 16.21 0.50 21.03
N ARG A 82 16.84 1.44 21.74
CA ARG A 82 17.61 1.11 22.95
C ARG A 82 16.74 0.45 24.01
N ARG A 83 17.36 -0.46 24.77
CA ARG A 83 16.73 -1.12 25.92
C ARG A 83 16.52 -0.16 27.09
N HIS A 84 15.53 -0.50 27.91
CA HIS A 84 15.24 0.14 29.20
C HIS A 84 14.78 1.59 29.03
N ASN A 85 13.86 1.79 28.07
CA ASN A 85 13.22 3.08 27.90
C ASN A 85 12.53 3.48 29.21
N THR A 86 12.82 4.69 29.69
CA THR A 86 12.22 5.23 30.92
C THR A 86 10.89 5.92 30.65
N GLU A 87 10.59 6.22 29.39
CA GLU A 87 9.30 6.74 28.95
C GLU A 87 8.27 5.59 28.77
N PRO A 88 6.96 5.89 28.76
CA PRO A 88 5.94 4.84 28.65
C PRO A 88 5.99 4.01 27.36
N PHE A 89 6.54 4.58 26.28
CA PHE A 89 6.70 3.93 24.97
C PHE A 89 7.73 4.65 24.08
N ASP A 90 8.27 3.92 23.11
CA ASP A 90 8.92 4.47 21.94
C ASP A 90 7.90 4.71 20.81
N TYR A 91 8.15 5.69 19.94
CA TYR A 91 7.23 6.05 18.88
C TYR A 91 7.89 6.34 17.53
N VAL A 92 7.10 6.21 16.47
CA VAL A 92 7.42 6.70 15.13
C VAL A 92 6.22 7.48 14.59
N VAL A 93 6.44 8.72 14.15
CA VAL A 93 5.45 9.56 13.45
C VAL A 93 5.67 9.42 11.94
N ILE A 94 4.61 9.07 11.22
CA ILE A 94 4.65 8.78 9.78
C ILE A 94 3.61 9.64 9.07
N ARG A 95 4.02 10.29 7.99
CA ARG A 95 3.12 10.94 7.02
C ARG A 95 2.64 9.91 6.00
N LEU A 96 1.35 9.91 5.69
CA LEU A 96 0.79 9.03 4.65
C LEU A 96 1.37 9.38 3.26
N GLY A 97 1.46 8.39 2.37
CA GLY A 97 1.87 8.59 0.97
C GLY A 97 0.77 9.18 0.06
N VAL A 98 -0.41 9.41 0.64
CA VAL A 98 -1.57 10.03 0.01
C VAL A 98 -1.91 11.33 0.72
N ALA A 99 -2.72 12.20 0.08
CA ALA A 99 -3.12 13.47 0.68
C ALA A 99 -3.84 13.26 2.03
N SER A 100 -4.77 12.30 2.09
CA SER A 100 -5.36 11.79 3.32
C SER A 100 -6.03 10.43 3.06
N GLY A 101 -6.41 9.70 4.10
CA GLY A 101 -7.13 8.43 3.96
C GLY A 101 -7.90 8.01 5.20
N THR A 102 -8.83 7.07 5.01
CA THR A 102 -9.51 6.35 6.09
C THR A 102 -8.83 5.00 6.32
N VAL A 103 -8.91 4.46 7.53
CA VAL A 103 -8.24 3.21 7.92
C VAL A 103 -9.26 2.10 8.13
N GLU A 104 -8.97 0.93 7.58
CA GLU A 104 -9.76 -0.30 7.73
C GLU A 104 -9.04 -1.35 8.58
N GLY A 105 -7.71 -1.35 8.57
CA GLY A 105 -6.93 -2.29 9.35
C GLY A 105 -5.45 -1.95 9.47
N ILE A 106 -4.79 -2.72 10.32
CA ILE A 106 -3.40 -2.54 10.70
C ILE A 106 -2.69 -3.90 10.59
N GLU A 107 -1.44 -3.89 10.15
CA GLU A 107 -0.51 -5.01 10.34
C GLU A 107 0.76 -4.53 11.02
N VAL A 108 1.23 -5.30 12.00
CA VAL A 108 2.56 -5.20 12.59
C VAL A 108 3.26 -6.55 12.42
N ASP A 109 4.45 -6.55 11.85
CA ASP A 109 5.27 -7.75 11.68
C ASP A 109 6.50 -7.64 12.59
N THR A 110 6.69 -8.59 13.49
CA THR A 110 7.86 -8.67 14.38
C THR A 110 8.92 -9.65 13.88
N ALA A 111 8.86 -10.08 12.61
CA ALA A 111 9.78 -11.03 11.99
C ALA A 111 11.25 -10.83 12.42
N PHE A 112 11.87 -11.94 12.81
CA PHE A 112 13.26 -12.05 13.27
C PHE A 112 13.59 -11.41 14.63
N PHE A 113 12.70 -10.60 15.21
CA PHE A 113 12.79 -10.18 16.60
C PHE A 113 12.21 -11.28 17.50
N SER A 114 13.08 -12.00 18.20
CA SER A 114 12.70 -13.15 19.04
C SER A 114 13.30 -12.99 20.43
N GLY A 115 12.47 -12.47 21.35
CA GLY A 115 12.87 -12.08 22.70
C GLY A 115 13.17 -10.58 22.87
N ASN A 116 13.39 -9.86 21.77
CA ASN A 116 13.51 -8.39 21.71
C ASN A 116 12.43 -7.74 20.82
N ASN A 117 11.34 -8.46 20.50
CA ASN A 117 10.20 -7.88 19.79
C ASN A 117 9.50 -6.83 20.64
N ALA A 118 8.75 -5.93 19.99
CA ALA A 118 7.75 -5.10 20.66
C ALA A 118 6.83 -5.99 21.52
N PRO A 119 6.74 -5.75 22.84
CA PRO A 119 5.80 -6.48 23.70
C PRO A 119 4.35 -6.12 23.42
N ALA A 120 4.07 -4.85 23.18
CA ALA A 120 2.76 -4.34 22.81
C ALA A 120 2.87 -3.08 21.94
N ILE A 121 1.82 -2.78 21.20
CA ILE A 121 1.73 -1.61 20.33
C ILE A 121 0.38 -0.90 20.47
N SER A 122 0.29 0.33 19.97
CA SER A 122 -0.97 1.01 19.65
C SER A 122 -0.75 1.92 18.45
N VAL A 123 -1.83 2.31 17.77
CA VAL A 123 -1.77 3.21 16.62
C VAL A 123 -2.72 4.38 16.81
N GLU A 124 -2.21 5.59 16.58
CA GLU A 124 -2.99 6.82 16.61
C GLU A 124 -2.90 7.56 15.28
N GLY A 125 -3.89 8.41 14.97
CA GLY A 125 -3.98 9.19 13.74
C GLY A 125 -4.34 10.64 13.98
N VAL A 126 -3.97 11.50 13.03
CA VAL A 126 -4.41 12.90 13.00
C VAL A 126 -4.54 13.44 11.59
N PHE A 127 -5.46 14.38 11.39
CA PHE A 127 -5.53 15.23 10.21
C PHE A 127 -4.85 16.58 10.51
N SER A 128 -3.77 16.89 9.80
CA SER A 128 -3.02 18.14 9.93
C SER A 128 -2.34 18.47 8.60
N ASP A 129 -2.31 19.75 8.27
CA ASP A 129 -1.51 20.30 7.17
C ASP A 129 -0.12 20.80 7.62
N ASN A 130 0.18 20.71 8.91
CA ASN A 130 1.41 21.18 9.54
C ASN A 130 2.19 20.03 10.17
N ASP A 131 3.33 19.69 9.58
CA ASP A 131 4.18 18.58 10.02
C ASP A 131 4.94 18.94 11.30
N GLU A 132 5.41 20.17 11.41
CA GLU A 132 6.16 20.67 12.57
C GLU A 132 5.32 20.64 13.86
N GLU A 133 4.02 20.98 13.76
CA GLU A 133 3.08 20.87 14.88
C GLU A 133 2.96 19.42 15.35
N VAL A 134 2.74 18.49 14.40
CA VAL A 134 2.55 17.05 14.69
C VAL A 134 3.81 16.44 15.31
N ILE A 135 4.99 16.72 14.74
CA ILE A 135 6.28 16.29 15.27
C ILE A 135 6.53 16.88 16.67
N GLY A 136 6.10 18.12 16.90
CA GLY A 136 6.27 18.84 18.16
C GLY A 136 5.58 18.16 19.36
N TRP A 137 4.56 17.33 19.12
CA TRP A 137 3.87 16.60 20.19
C TRP A 137 4.71 15.46 20.78
N LYS A 138 5.73 14.96 20.06
CA LYS A 138 6.60 13.86 20.51
C LYS A 138 5.78 12.67 21.05
N GLY A 139 6.05 12.22 22.28
CA GLY A 139 5.27 11.18 22.99
C GLY A 139 4.02 11.70 23.71
N GLY A 140 3.70 13.00 23.64
CA GLY A 140 2.49 13.58 24.24
C GLY A 140 1.22 13.27 23.46
N ARG A 141 0.03 13.51 24.07
CA ARG A 141 -1.28 13.24 23.43
C ARG A 141 -1.59 14.16 22.25
N GLY A 142 -1.20 15.45 22.33
CA GLY A 142 -1.46 16.40 21.24
C GLY A 142 -2.93 16.37 20.77
N LYS A 143 -3.14 16.26 19.45
CA LYS A 143 -4.45 16.00 18.83
C LYS A 143 -4.57 14.57 18.27
N TRP A 144 -3.75 13.63 18.77
CA TRP A 144 -3.81 12.24 18.34
C TRP A 144 -5.13 11.58 18.75
N GLU A 145 -5.76 10.90 17.80
CA GLU A 145 -6.94 10.09 18.00
C GLU A 145 -6.56 8.61 17.89
N THR A 146 -7.10 7.76 18.77
CA THR A 146 -6.78 6.33 18.73
C THR A 146 -7.42 5.68 17.50
N ILE A 147 -6.60 5.01 16.68
CA ILE A 147 -7.06 4.15 15.57
C ILE A 147 -7.12 2.70 16.05
N LEU A 148 -6.07 2.25 16.76
CA LEU A 148 -5.99 0.94 17.37
C LEU A 148 -5.50 1.11 18.82
N GLY A 149 -6.28 0.60 19.77
CA GLY A 149 -5.92 0.58 21.18
C GLY A 149 -4.68 -0.28 21.46
N LEU A 150 -4.32 -0.42 22.73
CA LEU A 150 -3.19 -1.26 23.13
C LEU A 150 -3.43 -2.73 22.71
N GLN A 151 -2.47 -3.32 22.00
CA GLN A 151 -2.48 -4.71 21.55
C GLN A 151 -1.15 -5.38 21.88
N GLU A 152 -1.19 -6.58 22.45
CA GLU A 152 0.01 -7.38 22.70
C GLU A 152 0.55 -8.00 21.40
N CYS A 153 1.88 -8.09 21.32
CA CYS A 153 2.61 -8.68 20.22
C CYS A 153 3.49 -9.83 20.72
N GLY A 154 3.77 -10.76 19.82
CA GLY A 154 4.63 -11.92 20.06
C GLY A 154 5.91 -11.90 19.24
N PRO A 155 6.83 -12.85 19.48
CA PRO A 155 8.10 -12.93 18.80
C PRO A 155 7.95 -13.43 17.36
N SER A 156 8.61 -12.75 16.42
CA SER A 156 8.77 -13.17 15.03
C SER A 156 7.49 -13.64 14.32
N GLN A 157 6.43 -12.82 14.38
CA GLN A 157 5.12 -13.13 13.82
C GLN A 157 4.46 -11.89 13.22
N ARG A 158 3.57 -12.11 12.24
CA ARG A 158 2.66 -11.10 11.69
C ARG A 158 1.39 -11.01 12.53
N PHE A 159 1.01 -9.81 12.93
CA PHE A 159 -0.21 -9.48 13.65
C PHE A 159 -1.06 -8.56 12.78
N GLY A 160 -2.29 -8.98 12.47
CA GLY A 160 -3.25 -8.19 11.71
C GLY A 160 -4.46 -7.85 12.57
N TRP A 161 -4.94 -6.61 12.52
CA TRP A 161 -6.16 -6.19 13.17
C TRP A 161 -7.09 -5.53 12.16
N LYS A 162 -8.30 -6.07 12.01
CA LYS A 162 -9.37 -5.44 11.23
C LYS A 162 -10.26 -4.63 12.17
N LEU A 163 -10.43 -3.35 11.90
CA LEU A 163 -11.33 -2.52 12.70
C LEU A 163 -12.77 -3.00 12.52
N ALA A 164 -13.54 -3.09 13.61
CA ALA A 164 -14.95 -3.49 13.55
C ALA A 164 -15.77 -2.50 12.71
N VAL A 165 -15.39 -1.22 12.78
CA VAL A 165 -15.91 -0.15 11.94
C VAL A 165 -14.70 0.60 11.35
N PRO A 166 -14.52 0.65 10.02
CA PRO A 166 -13.49 1.48 9.41
C PRO A 166 -13.64 2.94 9.83
N THR A 167 -12.53 3.66 9.91
CA THR A 167 -12.57 5.05 10.36
C THR A 167 -13.35 5.91 9.37
N THR A 168 -14.20 6.81 9.86
CA THR A 168 -14.92 7.78 9.02
C THR A 168 -14.14 9.08 8.84
N LYS A 169 -13.24 9.38 9.79
CA LYS A 169 -12.35 10.53 9.72
C LYS A 169 -11.18 10.26 8.78
N ALA A 170 -10.77 11.32 8.09
CA ALA A 170 -9.56 11.35 7.29
C ALA A 170 -8.34 11.52 8.19
N TYR A 171 -7.24 10.85 7.88
CA TYR A 171 -5.95 11.06 8.52
C TYR A 171 -4.89 11.43 7.47
N THR A 172 -3.89 12.18 7.92
CA THR A 172 -2.72 12.62 7.13
C THR A 172 -1.42 12.07 7.71
N HIS A 173 -1.46 11.77 9.01
CA HIS A 173 -0.35 11.29 9.80
C HIS A 173 -0.83 10.16 10.71
N VAL A 174 0.06 9.24 11.01
CA VAL A 174 -0.12 8.22 12.05
C VAL A 174 1.08 8.15 12.96
N ARG A 175 0.85 7.72 14.20
CA ARG A 175 1.90 7.39 15.17
C ARG A 175 1.77 5.94 15.59
N LEU A 176 2.84 5.19 15.41
CA LEU A 176 3.01 3.87 16.00
C LEU A 176 3.68 4.05 17.36
N ASN A 177 3.06 3.51 18.41
CA ASN A 177 3.63 3.48 19.75
C ASN A 177 4.02 2.03 20.08
N MET A 178 5.23 1.80 20.59
CA MET A 178 5.79 0.51 20.99
C MET A 178 6.13 0.54 22.48
N TYR A 179 5.58 -0.40 23.26
CA TYR A 179 5.62 -0.32 24.71
C TYR A 179 6.51 -1.39 25.37
N PRO A 180 7.47 -1.02 26.24
CA PRO A 180 8.09 0.31 26.34
C PRO A 180 9.14 0.54 25.23
N ASP A 181 9.78 -0.54 24.76
CA ASP A 181 10.86 -0.57 23.77
C ASP A 181 10.92 -1.96 23.10
N GLY A 182 11.79 -2.12 22.10
CA GLY A 182 11.97 -3.38 21.36
C GLY A 182 12.17 -3.19 19.86
N GLY A 183 11.78 -4.20 19.08
CA GLY A 183 11.91 -4.21 17.63
C GLY A 183 10.66 -4.64 16.87
N ILE A 184 10.44 -3.99 15.71
CA ILE A 184 9.34 -4.23 14.76
C ILE A 184 9.91 -4.24 13.35
N ALA A 185 9.61 -5.26 12.56
CA ALA A 185 10.12 -5.41 11.21
C ALA A 185 9.32 -4.58 10.18
N ARG A 186 7.98 -4.64 10.20
CA ARG A 186 7.10 -3.85 9.32
C ARG A 186 5.89 -3.30 10.04
N PHE A 187 5.39 -2.19 9.51
CA PHE A 187 4.10 -1.62 9.88
C PHE A 187 3.32 -1.30 8.61
N ARG A 188 2.08 -1.76 8.51
CA ARG A 188 1.15 -1.46 7.42
C ARG A 188 -0.10 -0.78 7.98
N LEU A 189 -0.57 0.22 7.26
CA LEU A 189 -1.83 0.89 7.55
C LEU A 189 -2.76 0.72 6.35
N PHE A 190 -3.65 -0.25 6.43
CA PHE A 190 -4.57 -0.57 5.35
C PHE A 190 -5.77 0.36 5.36
N GLY A 191 -6.06 0.94 4.22
CA GLY A 191 -7.21 1.81 4.08
C GLY A 191 -7.43 2.34 2.68
N HIS A 192 -8.24 3.39 2.59
CA HIS A 192 -8.68 4.00 1.35
C HIS A 192 -8.19 5.44 1.29
N ALA A 193 -7.54 5.81 0.19
CA ALA A 193 -7.19 7.20 -0.04
C ALA A 193 -8.46 8.04 -0.18
N ILE A 194 -8.46 9.22 0.43
CA ILE A 194 -9.45 10.27 0.15
C ILE A 194 -8.79 11.21 -0.87
N PRO A 195 -9.13 11.07 -2.16
CA PRO A 195 -8.51 11.84 -3.21
C PRO A 195 -8.90 13.32 -3.15
N VAL A 196 -7.91 14.18 -3.41
CA VAL A 196 -8.13 15.60 -3.67
C VAL A 196 -8.19 15.77 -5.17
N PHE A 197 -9.39 15.94 -5.71
CA PHE A 197 -9.58 16.13 -7.13
C PHE A 197 -9.31 17.58 -7.54
N PRO A 198 -8.80 17.81 -8.76
CA PRO A 198 -8.69 19.16 -9.31
C PRO A 198 -10.04 19.89 -9.31
N GLU A 199 -10.03 21.20 -9.06
CA GLU A 199 -11.22 22.04 -9.15
C GLU A 199 -11.74 22.14 -10.59
N ASP A 200 -10.83 22.16 -11.57
CA ASP A 200 -11.17 22.10 -12.98
C ASP A 200 -11.68 20.71 -13.35
N LYS A 201 -12.98 20.63 -13.66
CA LYS A 201 -13.65 19.38 -14.08
C LYS A 201 -13.12 18.83 -15.41
N ASN A 202 -12.42 19.65 -16.21
CA ASN A 202 -11.81 19.23 -17.46
C ASN A 202 -10.34 18.79 -17.29
N ALA A 203 -9.79 18.89 -16.09
CA ALA A 203 -8.43 18.46 -15.82
C ALA A 203 -8.27 16.98 -16.14
N ILE A 204 -7.23 16.66 -16.90
CA ILE A 204 -6.83 15.29 -17.18
C ILE A 204 -5.85 14.86 -16.09
N PHE A 205 -6.17 13.79 -15.39
CA PHE A 205 -5.31 13.20 -14.36
C PHE A 205 -5.41 11.68 -14.37
N ASP A 206 -4.50 11.01 -13.66
CA ASP A 206 -4.47 9.55 -13.59
C ASP A 206 -5.57 9.03 -12.66
N LEU A 207 -6.66 8.53 -13.25
CA LEU A 207 -7.80 7.94 -12.54
C LEU A 207 -7.46 6.61 -11.86
N ALA A 208 -6.41 5.93 -12.30
CA ALA A 208 -5.98 4.65 -11.73
C ALA A 208 -4.98 4.82 -10.58
N ALA A 209 -4.35 5.99 -10.42
CA ALA A 209 -3.33 6.20 -9.40
C ALA A 209 -3.85 5.90 -7.99
N ALA A 210 -3.06 5.17 -7.20
CA ALA A 210 -3.40 4.88 -5.80
C ALA A 210 -3.62 6.16 -4.98
N GLN A 211 -2.82 7.21 -5.25
CA GLN A 211 -2.96 8.53 -4.62
C GLN A 211 -4.29 9.22 -4.94
N ASN A 212 -4.93 8.85 -6.05
CA ASN A 212 -6.22 9.36 -6.47
C ASN A 212 -7.37 8.41 -6.12
N GLY A 213 -7.15 7.39 -5.28
CA GLY A 213 -8.17 6.43 -4.83
C GLY A 213 -8.26 5.15 -5.66
N GLY A 214 -7.37 4.95 -6.64
CA GLY A 214 -7.33 3.71 -7.41
C GLY A 214 -6.94 2.50 -6.56
N VAL A 215 -7.54 1.35 -6.85
CA VAL A 215 -7.26 0.09 -6.15
C VAL A 215 -7.10 -1.04 -7.17
N ALA A 216 -6.03 -1.82 -7.05
CA ALA A 216 -5.84 -3.02 -7.86
C ALA A 216 -6.55 -4.20 -7.18
N VAL A 217 -7.60 -4.70 -7.80
CA VAL A 217 -8.63 -5.51 -7.14
C VAL A 217 -8.36 -7.00 -7.24
N SER A 218 -8.02 -7.46 -8.45
CA SER A 218 -7.80 -8.89 -8.72
C SER A 218 -6.93 -9.11 -9.94
N CYS A 219 -6.40 -10.31 -10.08
CA CYS A 219 -5.55 -10.71 -11.20
C CYS A 219 -5.55 -12.23 -11.41
N SER A 220 -4.94 -12.66 -12.52
CA SER A 220 -4.73 -14.08 -12.83
C SER A 220 -3.63 -14.75 -12.01
N ASP A 221 -2.48 -14.08 -11.84
CA ASP A 221 -1.27 -14.62 -11.21
C ASP A 221 -0.43 -13.46 -10.62
N GLN A 222 0.33 -13.74 -9.56
CA GLN A 222 1.34 -12.83 -9.01
C GLN A 222 2.59 -13.64 -8.65
N HIS A 223 3.42 -13.95 -9.65
CA HIS A 223 4.64 -14.70 -9.41
C HIS A 223 5.67 -13.87 -8.66
N PHE A 224 5.93 -12.66 -9.15
CA PHE A 224 6.81 -11.68 -8.54
C PHE A 224 6.16 -10.29 -8.55
N GLY A 225 6.37 -9.54 -7.47
CA GLY A 225 5.66 -8.29 -7.25
C GLY A 225 4.15 -8.50 -7.06
N VAL A 226 3.41 -7.39 -6.95
CA VAL A 226 1.96 -7.40 -6.70
C VAL A 226 1.26 -6.40 -7.60
N ILE A 227 -0.01 -6.62 -7.93
CA ILE A 227 -0.79 -5.74 -8.81
C ILE A 227 -0.97 -4.33 -8.28
N ALA A 228 -0.93 -4.14 -6.96
CA ALA A 228 -0.91 -2.81 -6.33
C ALA A 228 0.27 -1.95 -6.83
N ASN A 229 1.38 -2.57 -7.27
CA ASN A 229 2.51 -1.83 -7.83
C ASN A 229 2.18 -1.12 -9.15
N LEU A 230 1.19 -1.62 -9.92
CA LEU A 230 0.82 -1.05 -11.22
C LEU A 230 0.36 0.40 -11.13
N ILE A 231 -0.16 0.81 -9.97
CA ILE A 231 -0.79 2.11 -9.75
C ILE A 231 0.01 3.04 -8.82
N LEU A 232 1.23 2.65 -8.47
CA LEU A 232 2.14 3.45 -7.63
C LEU A 232 2.75 4.63 -8.39
N PRO A 233 3.24 5.68 -7.71
CA PRO A 233 3.95 6.79 -8.34
C PRO A 233 5.27 6.36 -9.00
N GLY A 234 5.78 7.21 -9.90
CA GLY A 234 7.05 7.02 -10.60
C GLY A 234 7.12 5.76 -11.48
N ARG A 235 8.35 5.36 -11.82
CA ARG A 235 8.65 4.17 -12.66
C ARG A 235 9.35 3.03 -11.88
N GLY A 236 9.45 3.18 -10.55
CA GLY A 236 10.16 2.23 -9.67
C GLY A 236 11.67 2.24 -9.86
N LYS A 237 12.34 1.23 -9.29
CA LYS A 237 13.82 1.12 -9.25
C LYS A 237 14.39 -0.15 -9.90
N ASP A 238 13.61 -1.24 -9.92
CA ASP A 238 14.01 -2.55 -10.46
C ASP A 238 12.75 -3.38 -10.83
N MET A 239 12.85 -4.68 -11.13
CA MET A 239 11.65 -5.48 -11.47
C MET A 239 10.75 -5.77 -10.25
N GLY A 240 11.29 -5.75 -9.02
CA GLY A 240 10.61 -6.17 -7.80
C GLY A 240 9.47 -5.24 -7.36
N ASP A 241 9.45 -4.01 -7.87
CA ASP A 241 8.37 -3.04 -7.66
C ASP A 241 7.44 -2.88 -8.87
N GLY A 242 7.36 -3.90 -9.73
CA GLY A 242 6.32 -4.07 -10.76
C GLY A 242 5.35 -5.22 -10.44
N TRP A 243 4.63 -5.68 -11.45
CA TRP A 243 3.83 -6.92 -11.42
C TRP A 243 4.35 -7.86 -12.51
N GLU A 244 4.69 -9.09 -12.13
CA GLU A 244 5.21 -10.13 -13.03
C GLU A 244 4.51 -11.47 -12.80
N THR A 245 4.15 -12.14 -13.90
CA THR A 245 3.49 -13.44 -13.89
C THR A 245 4.40 -14.58 -14.31
N LYS A 246 3.98 -15.82 -13.98
CA LYS A 246 4.70 -17.02 -14.40
C LYS A 246 4.71 -17.13 -15.92
N ARG A 247 5.85 -17.57 -16.44
CA ARG A 247 5.99 -17.90 -17.86
C ARG A 247 5.00 -19.01 -18.25
N SER A 248 4.15 -18.74 -19.23
CA SER A 248 3.15 -19.67 -19.71
C SER A 248 3.64 -20.51 -20.91
N ARG A 249 2.89 -21.58 -21.20
CA ARG A 249 3.10 -22.48 -22.36
C ARG A 249 1.81 -22.79 -23.12
N GLY A 250 0.66 -22.41 -22.56
CA GLY A 250 -0.64 -22.66 -23.16
C GLY A 250 -0.83 -21.83 -24.41
N LYS A 251 -1.48 -22.40 -25.42
CA LYS A 251 -1.96 -21.64 -26.57
C LYS A 251 -3.04 -20.67 -26.06
N ASP A 252 -2.97 -19.42 -26.50
CA ASP A 252 -3.93 -18.36 -26.16
C ASP A 252 -3.98 -17.96 -24.67
N HIS A 253 -2.93 -18.30 -23.88
CA HIS A 253 -2.79 -17.82 -22.49
C HIS A 253 -2.72 -16.29 -22.43
N VAL A 254 -3.34 -15.71 -21.42
CA VAL A 254 -3.24 -14.29 -21.06
C VAL A 254 -3.17 -14.15 -19.55
N ASP A 255 -2.42 -13.15 -19.09
CA ASP A 255 -2.46 -12.69 -17.71
C ASP A 255 -3.16 -11.34 -17.64
N TRP A 256 -3.88 -11.08 -16.55
CA TRP A 256 -4.70 -9.90 -16.42
C TRP A 256 -4.70 -9.34 -15.00
N ALA A 257 -4.95 -8.04 -14.90
CA ALA A 257 -5.17 -7.34 -13.64
C ALA A 257 -6.35 -6.36 -13.80
N ILE A 258 -7.26 -6.35 -12.83
CA ILE A 258 -8.41 -5.44 -12.76
C ILE A 258 -8.12 -4.35 -11.73
N ILE A 259 -8.36 -3.11 -12.13
CA ILE A 259 -8.12 -1.92 -11.31
C ILE A 259 -9.41 -1.12 -11.26
N ARG A 260 -9.88 -0.86 -10.04
CA ARG A 260 -10.93 0.12 -9.77
C ARG A 260 -10.33 1.51 -9.82
N LEU A 261 -10.93 2.39 -10.61
CA LEU A 261 -10.54 3.79 -10.71
C LEU A 261 -10.96 4.51 -9.43
N GLY A 262 -10.18 5.51 -9.03
CA GLY A 262 -10.47 6.30 -7.83
C GLY A 262 -11.68 7.21 -7.96
N ALA A 263 -12.13 7.46 -9.19
CA ALA A 263 -13.43 8.02 -9.50
C ALA A 263 -13.93 7.52 -10.86
N PRO A 264 -15.27 7.46 -11.07
CA PRO A 264 -15.83 7.29 -12.40
C PRO A 264 -15.34 8.40 -13.33
N GLY A 265 -14.97 8.05 -14.57
CA GLY A 265 -14.43 9.02 -15.51
C GLY A 265 -14.37 8.55 -16.95
N THR A 266 -14.17 9.48 -17.87
CA THR A 266 -13.84 9.19 -19.27
C THR A 266 -12.33 9.01 -19.42
N ILE A 267 -11.91 8.15 -20.36
CA ILE A 267 -10.50 7.83 -20.57
C ILE A 267 -10.05 8.50 -21.87
N GLU A 268 -9.03 9.36 -21.78
CA GLU A 268 -8.46 10.06 -22.94
C GLU A 268 -7.24 9.31 -23.48
N LYS A 269 -6.34 8.92 -22.56
CA LYS A 269 -5.05 8.31 -22.87
C LYS A 269 -4.69 7.26 -21.81
N LEU A 270 -3.98 6.22 -22.23
CA LEU A 270 -3.41 5.23 -21.34
C LEU A 270 -1.90 5.14 -21.53
N ILE A 271 -1.20 4.80 -20.45
CA ILE A 271 0.23 4.48 -20.51
C ILE A 271 0.42 3.11 -19.89
N VAL A 272 1.06 2.18 -20.61
CA VAL A 272 1.54 0.91 -20.05
C VAL A 272 3.07 0.94 -20.05
N ASP A 273 3.65 0.95 -18.87
CA ASP A 273 5.10 1.05 -18.67
C ASP A 273 5.70 -0.32 -18.37
N THR A 274 6.69 -0.74 -19.15
CA THR A 274 7.45 -1.98 -18.94
C THR A 274 8.83 -1.72 -18.36
N ALA A 275 9.03 -0.58 -17.67
CA ALA A 275 10.31 -0.23 -17.05
C ALA A 275 10.94 -1.41 -16.30
N PHE A 276 12.24 -1.62 -16.51
CA PHE A 276 13.08 -2.68 -15.94
C PHE A 276 12.77 -4.12 -16.40
N PHE A 277 11.63 -4.38 -17.04
CA PHE A 277 11.33 -5.67 -17.67
C PHE A 277 12.00 -5.75 -19.05
N ARG A 278 13.23 -6.26 -19.07
CA ARG A 278 14.09 -6.24 -20.28
C ARG A 278 14.06 -7.53 -21.09
N GLY A 279 13.88 -8.66 -20.42
CA GLY A 279 13.80 -9.99 -21.05
C GLY A 279 12.46 -10.69 -20.88
N ASN A 280 11.57 -10.12 -20.07
CA ASN A 280 10.32 -10.70 -19.61
C ASN A 280 9.16 -9.70 -19.66
N PHE A 281 9.25 -8.63 -20.47
CA PHE A 281 8.08 -7.81 -20.78
C PHE A 281 7.08 -8.62 -21.63
N PRO A 282 5.77 -8.32 -21.58
CA PRO A 282 4.79 -9.02 -22.40
C PRO A 282 5.05 -8.83 -23.88
N GLN A 283 4.60 -9.76 -24.73
CA GLN A 283 4.71 -9.59 -26.18
C GLN A 283 3.74 -8.51 -26.69
N LYS A 284 2.52 -8.50 -26.13
CA LYS A 284 1.51 -7.48 -26.36
C LYS A 284 0.76 -7.17 -25.07
N VAL A 285 0.13 -6.00 -25.05
CA VAL A 285 -0.89 -5.66 -24.06
C VAL A 285 -2.18 -5.21 -24.74
N LYS A 286 -3.31 -5.43 -24.08
CA LYS A 286 -4.59 -4.75 -24.39
C LYS A 286 -5.18 -4.20 -23.09
N VAL A 287 -6.05 -3.21 -23.21
CA VAL A 287 -6.78 -2.66 -22.05
C VAL A 287 -8.26 -2.60 -22.38
N GLU A 288 -9.07 -3.11 -21.46
CA GLU A 288 -10.52 -3.02 -21.49
C GLU A 288 -11.00 -2.15 -20.33
N ALA A 289 -12.17 -1.52 -20.45
CA ALA A 289 -12.79 -0.72 -19.41
C ALA A 289 -14.27 -1.06 -19.27
N ILE A 290 -14.81 -0.91 -18.07
CA ILE A 290 -16.22 -1.19 -17.77
C ILE A 290 -16.80 -0.15 -16.81
N ASN A 291 -18.09 0.17 -17.01
CA ASN A 291 -18.90 0.86 -16.03
C ASN A 291 -19.68 -0.18 -15.22
N TRP A 292 -19.24 -0.43 -13.99
CA TRP A 292 -19.76 -1.48 -13.15
C TRP A 292 -20.66 -0.88 -12.06
N ASN A 293 -21.94 -1.21 -12.13
CA ASN A 293 -22.97 -0.73 -11.19
C ASN A 293 -23.58 -1.86 -10.35
N SER A 294 -23.00 -3.07 -10.42
CA SER A 294 -23.44 -4.22 -9.64
C SER A 294 -22.73 -4.26 -8.29
N GLU A 295 -23.25 -5.06 -7.37
CA GLU A 295 -22.58 -5.31 -6.10
C GLU A 295 -21.22 -6.00 -6.31
N GLY A 296 -20.24 -5.62 -5.48
CA GLY A 296 -18.89 -6.17 -5.53
C GLY A 296 -18.08 -5.70 -6.75
N GLU A 297 -17.06 -6.48 -7.08
CA GLU A 297 -16.06 -6.13 -8.09
C GLU A 297 -16.25 -6.97 -9.37
N PRO A 298 -16.03 -6.42 -10.58
CA PRO A 298 -16.21 -7.15 -11.81
C PRO A 298 -15.17 -8.27 -11.96
N GLY A 299 -15.61 -9.45 -12.39
CA GLY A 299 -14.72 -10.54 -12.77
C GLY A 299 -14.11 -10.37 -14.17
N PHE A 300 -13.08 -11.17 -14.48
CA PHE A 300 -12.42 -11.19 -15.80
C PHE A 300 -13.40 -11.37 -16.97
N SER A 301 -14.37 -12.26 -16.82
CA SER A 301 -15.36 -12.61 -17.85
C SER A 301 -16.70 -11.87 -17.69
N ALA A 302 -16.77 -10.83 -16.87
CA ALA A 302 -17.99 -10.05 -16.71
C ALA A 302 -18.47 -9.46 -18.05
N GLU A 303 -19.78 -9.40 -18.26
CA GLU A 303 -20.33 -8.75 -19.45
C GLU A 303 -20.15 -7.24 -19.38
N GLY A 304 -19.84 -6.59 -20.51
CA GLY A 304 -19.74 -5.13 -20.62
C GLY A 304 -18.30 -4.56 -20.69
N TRP A 305 -17.27 -5.39 -20.57
CA TRP A 305 -15.90 -4.98 -20.87
C TRP A 305 -15.79 -4.46 -22.31
N THR A 306 -15.34 -3.22 -22.46
CA THR A 306 -15.16 -2.53 -23.74
C THR A 306 -13.68 -2.29 -24.00
N ALA A 307 -13.17 -2.66 -25.16
CA ALA A 307 -11.77 -2.39 -25.52
C ALA A 307 -11.52 -0.87 -25.60
N VAL A 308 -10.55 -0.40 -24.83
CA VAL A 308 -10.04 0.99 -24.88
C VAL A 308 -8.64 1.06 -25.47
N VAL A 309 -7.92 -0.06 -25.52
CA VAL A 309 -6.64 -0.24 -26.24
C VAL A 309 -6.66 -1.63 -26.90
N GLU A 310 -6.49 -1.67 -28.23
CA GLU A 310 -6.36 -2.91 -29.00
C GLU A 310 -5.05 -3.67 -28.64
N PRO A 311 -4.98 -5.00 -28.85
CA PRO A 311 -3.75 -5.78 -28.65
C PRO A 311 -2.54 -5.21 -29.38
N SER A 312 -1.66 -4.55 -28.63
CA SER A 312 -0.55 -3.74 -29.14
C SER A 312 0.79 -4.31 -28.69
N LYS A 313 1.76 -4.34 -29.61
CA LYS A 313 3.12 -4.82 -29.30
C LYS A 313 3.79 -3.92 -28.27
N THR A 314 4.46 -4.55 -27.32
CA THR A 314 5.27 -3.91 -26.29
C THR A 314 6.76 -4.13 -26.55
N SER A 315 7.58 -3.35 -25.86
CA SER A 315 9.04 -3.39 -25.92
C SER A 315 9.62 -3.31 -24.51
N ALA A 316 10.88 -3.70 -24.36
CA ALA A 316 11.60 -3.68 -23.10
C ALA A 316 11.76 -2.25 -22.55
N ASP A 317 11.58 -2.09 -21.24
CA ASP A 317 12.01 -0.91 -20.48
C ASP A 317 11.43 0.43 -21.00
N LYS A 318 10.15 0.45 -21.40
CA LYS A 318 9.56 1.58 -22.13
C LYS A 318 8.12 1.90 -21.68
N GLU A 319 7.79 3.19 -21.69
CA GLU A 319 6.40 3.67 -21.65
C GLU A 319 5.73 3.56 -23.02
N HIS A 320 4.59 2.88 -23.05
CA HIS A 320 3.76 2.71 -24.25
C HIS A 320 2.51 3.55 -24.07
N GLU A 321 2.40 4.60 -24.87
CA GLU A 321 1.28 5.53 -24.82
C GLU A 321 0.22 5.14 -25.86
N PHE A 322 -1.04 5.16 -25.45
CA PHE A 322 -2.19 4.81 -26.29
C PHE A 322 -3.28 5.86 -26.15
N GLU A 323 -3.82 6.32 -27.27
CA GLU A 323 -5.09 7.06 -27.29
C GLU A 323 -6.23 6.07 -27.02
N SER A 324 -7.19 6.46 -26.17
CA SER A 324 -8.35 5.61 -25.90
C SER A 324 -9.22 5.48 -27.16
N LEU A 325 -9.65 4.25 -27.47
CA LEU A 325 -10.62 3.97 -28.53
C LEU A 325 -12.02 4.51 -28.21
N VAL A 326 -12.31 4.76 -26.92
CA VAL A 326 -13.60 5.22 -26.43
C VAL A 326 -13.37 6.36 -25.44
N LYS A 327 -13.74 7.58 -25.84
CA LYS A 327 -13.47 8.82 -25.09
C LYS A 327 -14.72 9.46 -24.47
N ASP A 328 -15.89 9.02 -24.89
CA ASP A 328 -17.20 9.60 -24.57
C ASP A 328 -18.01 8.76 -23.55
N LYS A 329 -17.47 7.61 -23.12
CA LYS A 329 -18.11 6.77 -22.09
C LYS A 329 -17.44 6.92 -20.73
N THR A 330 -18.25 6.90 -19.68
CA THR A 330 -17.78 6.83 -18.30
C THR A 330 -17.47 5.39 -17.94
N PHE A 331 -16.31 5.18 -17.33
CA PHE A 331 -15.85 3.91 -16.80
C PHE A 331 -15.51 4.02 -15.32
N THR A 332 -15.51 2.87 -14.64
CA THR A 332 -15.24 2.74 -13.20
C THR A 332 -14.07 1.80 -12.93
N HIS A 333 -13.80 0.88 -13.87
CA HIS A 333 -12.70 -0.07 -13.78
C HIS A 333 -12.00 -0.20 -15.12
N VAL A 334 -10.72 -0.56 -15.07
CA VAL A 334 -9.94 -1.00 -16.22
C VAL A 334 -9.38 -2.40 -15.99
N LYS A 335 -9.15 -3.13 -17.07
CA LYS A 335 -8.55 -4.45 -17.07
C LYS A 335 -7.35 -4.45 -18.02
N LEU A 336 -6.16 -4.46 -17.45
CA LEU A 336 -4.92 -4.66 -18.18
C LEU A 336 -4.80 -6.15 -18.51
N VAL A 337 -4.48 -6.48 -19.77
CA VAL A 337 -4.22 -7.85 -20.19
C VAL A 337 -2.86 -7.92 -20.87
N MET A 338 -1.97 -8.75 -20.32
CA MET A 338 -0.69 -9.14 -20.89
C MET A 338 -0.85 -10.38 -21.76
N ILE A 339 -0.16 -10.40 -22.90
CA ILE A 339 -0.20 -11.50 -23.86
C ILE A 339 1.24 -11.93 -24.20
N PRO A 340 1.59 -13.22 -24.04
CA PRO A 340 0.85 -14.22 -23.27
C PRO A 340 0.96 -13.97 -21.75
N ASP A 341 2.13 -13.57 -21.29
CA ASP A 341 2.50 -13.37 -19.88
C ASP A 341 3.64 -12.33 -19.82
N GLY A 342 4.15 -12.02 -18.63
CA GLY A 342 5.35 -11.20 -18.48
C GLY A 342 5.25 -10.23 -17.30
N GLY A 343 5.97 -9.12 -17.41
CA GLY A 343 6.00 -8.07 -16.40
C GLY A 343 5.65 -6.68 -16.92
N VAL A 344 4.83 -5.97 -16.15
CA VAL A 344 4.47 -4.57 -16.36
C VAL A 344 4.77 -3.79 -15.09
N LYS A 345 5.38 -2.62 -15.26
CA LYS A 345 5.72 -1.74 -14.15
C LYS A 345 4.54 -0.90 -13.70
N ARG A 346 3.91 -0.16 -14.62
CA ARG A 346 2.78 0.73 -14.32
C ARG A 346 1.71 0.66 -15.39
N ILE A 347 0.50 1.01 -14.99
CA ILE A 347 -0.54 1.51 -15.88
C ILE A 347 -1.01 2.88 -15.41
N ARG A 348 -1.17 3.81 -16.34
CA ARG A 348 -1.76 5.14 -16.11
C ARG A 348 -3.05 5.23 -16.93
N VAL A 349 -4.12 5.71 -16.31
CA VAL A 349 -5.42 5.92 -16.97
C VAL A 349 -5.72 7.41 -16.91
N LEU A 350 -5.22 8.14 -17.91
CA LEU A 350 -5.34 9.58 -17.97
C LEU A 350 -6.71 9.95 -18.53
N GLY A 351 -7.50 10.63 -17.71
CA GLY A 351 -8.90 10.88 -18.01
C GLY A 351 -9.48 12.04 -17.23
N LYS A 352 -10.76 12.29 -17.48
CA LYS A 352 -11.55 13.33 -16.78
C LYS A 352 -12.54 12.65 -15.87
N ARG A 353 -12.71 13.18 -14.66
CA ARG A 353 -13.72 12.70 -13.73
C ARG A 353 -15.13 13.00 -14.28
N SER A 354 -16.00 12.00 -14.24
CA SER A 354 -17.42 12.19 -14.49
C SER A 354 -18.07 12.72 -13.20
N VAL A 355 -18.58 13.95 -13.23
CA VAL A 355 -19.17 14.66 -12.08
C VAL A 355 -20.67 14.76 -12.22
#